data_AF-A0A0M1J7F8-F1
#
_entry.id   AF-A0A0M1J7F8-F1
#
_cell.length_a   1.000
_cell.length_b   1.000
_cell.length_c   1.000
_cell.angle_alpha   90.00
_cell.angle_beta   90.00
_cell.angle_gamma   90.00
#
_symmetry.space_group_name_H-M   'P 1'
#
loop_
_entity.id
_entity.type
_entity.pdbx_description
1 polymer ?
#
loop_
_entity_poly.entity_id
_entity_poly.type
_entity_poly.pdbx_seq_one_letter_code
_entity_poly.pdbx_strand_id
1 'polypeptide(L)' 'MQKLSNPDCAIINIDKLSGYCLNSEHPDGRHKAKVFMSALNLGKDDAEILKSALLKAIKENEA' A
#
# COMPACT_ATOMS: atom_id res chain seq x y z
N MET A 1 -0.64 -15.64 -11.84
CA MET A 1 -0.38 -14.94 -10.56
C MET A 1 -0.88 -15.82 -9.43
N GLN A 2 -0.11 -16.00 -8.36
CA GLN A 2 -0.57 -16.76 -7.18
C GLN A 2 -1.60 -15.94 -6.41
N LYS A 3 -2.66 -16.61 -5.92
CA LYS A 3 -3.71 -16.01 -5.10
C LYS A 3 -3.36 -16.17 -3.62
N LEU A 4 -3.82 -15.24 -2.78
CA LEU A 4 -3.64 -15.35 -1.34
C LEU A 4 -4.56 -16.45 -0.80
N SER A 5 -4.04 -17.35 0.03
CA SER A 5 -4.88 -18.25 0.82
C SER A 5 -5.61 -17.41 1.88
N ASN A 6 -6.94 -17.30 1.77
CA ASN A 6 -7.81 -16.53 2.67
C ASN A 6 -7.65 -14.99 2.58
N PRO A 7 -8.07 -14.36 1.46
CA PRO A 7 -7.92 -12.92 1.22
C PRO A 7 -8.65 -12.04 2.26
N ASP A 8 -9.74 -12.53 2.88
CA ASP A 8 -10.50 -11.79 3.88
C ASP A 8 -9.75 -11.57 5.20
N CYS A 9 -8.74 -12.40 5.49
CA CYS A 9 -7.88 -12.24 6.66
C CYS A 9 -6.58 -11.47 6.37
N ALA A 10 -6.46 -10.83 5.20
CA ALA A 10 -5.28 -10.04 4.86
C ALA A 10 -5.16 -8.80 5.77
N ILE A 11 -4.00 -8.64 6.41
CA ILE A 11 -3.71 -7.50 7.28
C ILE A 11 -2.69 -6.60 6.59
N ILE A 12 -3.04 -5.32 6.44
CA ILE A 12 -2.14 -4.28 5.95
C ILE A 12 -1.92 -3.29 7.08
N ASN A 13 -0.68 -3.23 7.57
CA ASN A 13 -0.29 -2.30 8.62
C ASN A 13 -0.21 -0.87 8.05
N ILE A 14 -1.05 0.02 8.58
CA ILE A 14 -1.12 1.41 8.14
C ILE A 14 0.17 2.19 8.42
N ASP A 15 0.87 1.89 9.51
CA ASP A 15 2.14 2.54 9.89
C ASP A 15 3.26 2.20 8.91
N LYS A 16 3.20 1.01 8.28
CA LYS A 16 4.13 0.66 7.20
C LYS A 16 3.81 1.42 5.92
N LEU A 17 2.55 1.80 5.69
CA LEU A 17 2.18 2.63 4.54
C LEU A 17 2.63 4.08 4.76
N SER A 18 2.18 4.74 5.82
CA SER A 18 2.47 6.15 6.11
C SER A 18 3.93 6.38 6.54
N GLY A 19 4.50 5.47 7.33
CA GLY A 19 5.84 5.60 7.91
C GLY A 19 6.98 5.13 6.99
N TYR A 20 6.71 4.24 6.03
CA TYR A 20 7.74 3.67 5.14
C TYR A 20 7.40 3.81 3.66
N CYS A 21 6.30 3.24 3.18
CA CYS A 21 6.01 3.17 1.73
C CYS A 21 5.72 4.52 1.09
N LEU A 22 4.99 5.39 1.78
CA LEU A 22 4.58 6.73 1.33
C LEU A 22 5.42 7.84 1.98
N ASN A 23 6.45 7.47 2.74
CA ASN A 23 7.31 8.40 3.44
C ASN A 23 8.54 8.77 2.57
N SER A 24 8.53 9.97 1.99
CA SER A 24 9.67 10.52 1.25
C SER A 24 10.90 10.80 2.13
N GLU A 25 10.72 10.97 3.44
CA GLU A 25 11.79 11.24 4.41
C GLU A 25 12.38 9.96 5.00
N HIS A 26 11.74 8.79 4.81
CA HIS A 26 12.27 7.53 5.32
C HIS A 26 13.53 7.16 4.52
N PRO A 27 14.66 6.84 5.18
CA PRO A 27 15.93 6.54 4.50
C PRO A 27 15.75 5.46 3.42
N ASP A 28 15.17 4.32 3.76
CA ASP A 28 14.96 3.24 2.76
C ASP A 28 13.63 3.33 1.99
N GLY A 29 12.64 4.03 2.53
CA GLY A 29 11.27 4.11 2.01
C GLY A 29 11.10 5.14 0.89
N ARG A 30 11.96 6.17 0.85
CA ARG A 30 11.88 7.30 -0.09
C ARG A 30 11.74 6.90 -1.56
N HIS A 31 12.37 5.80 -1.99
CA HIS A 31 12.29 5.34 -3.37
C HIS A 31 10.90 4.79 -3.72
N LYS A 32 10.22 4.14 -2.76
CA LYS A 32 8.83 3.69 -2.92
C LYS A 32 7.89 4.90 -2.92
N ALA A 33 8.09 5.82 -1.99
CA ALA A 33 7.31 7.05 -1.90
C ALA A 33 7.38 7.86 -3.21
N LYS A 34 8.57 7.95 -3.82
CA LYS A 34 8.75 8.59 -5.13
C LYS A 34 7.91 7.93 -6.22
N VAL A 35 7.86 6.60 -6.26
CA VAL A 35 7.05 5.87 -7.26
C VAL A 35 5.57 6.14 -7.04
N PHE A 36 5.07 5.99 -5.80
CA PHE A 36 3.68 6.27 -5.46
C PHE A 36 3.27 7.71 -5.79
N MET A 37 4.10 8.68 -5.44
CA MET A 37 3.87 10.09 -5.79
C MET A 37 3.85 10.29 -7.31
N SER A 38 4.84 9.76 -8.04
CA SER A 38 4.94 9.98 -9.49
C SER A 38 3.82 9.31 -10.30
N ALA A 39 3.36 8.14 -9.87
CA ALA A 39 2.40 7.34 -10.63
C ALA A 39 0.95 7.63 -10.20
N LEU A 40 0.73 7.92 -8.92
CA LEU A 40 -0.59 7.97 -8.30
C LEU A 40 -0.85 9.25 -7.49
N ASN A 41 0.14 10.14 -7.37
CA ASN A 41 0.06 11.36 -6.56
C ASN A 41 -0.33 11.09 -5.09
N LEU A 42 0.19 9.99 -4.52
CA LEU A 42 -0.06 9.59 -3.14
C LEU A 42 1.13 9.91 -2.24
N GLY A 43 0.86 10.56 -1.10
CA GLY A 43 1.79 10.84 -0.01
C GLY A 43 1.38 10.19 1.31
N LYS A 44 2.09 10.51 2.40
CA LYS A 44 1.86 9.89 3.73
C LYS A 44 0.40 9.95 4.19
N ASP A 45 -0.26 11.08 3.91
CA ASP A 45 -1.64 11.35 4.35
C ASP A 45 -2.67 10.51 3.57
N ASP A 46 -2.27 9.93 2.43
CA ASP A 46 -3.11 9.07 1.60
C ASP A 46 -3.00 7.58 1.97
N ALA A 47 -2.39 7.25 3.12
CA ALA A 47 -2.16 5.86 3.53
C ALA A 47 -3.45 5.04 3.62
N GLU A 48 -4.56 5.62 4.06
CA GLU A 48 -5.86 4.94 4.13
C GLU A 48 -6.46 4.68 2.74
N ILE A 49 -6.23 5.59 1.77
CA ILE A 49 -6.61 5.40 0.36
C ILE A 49 -5.88 4.18 -0.20
N LEU A 50 -4.56 4.13 -0.01
CA LEU A 50 -3.75 3.01 -0.48
C LEU A 50 -4.15 1.69 0.19
N LYS A 51 -4.38 1.70 1.51
CA LYS A 51 -4.84 0.51 2.25
C LYS A 51 -6.15 -0.03 1.71
N SER A 52 -7.13 0.85 1.50
CA SER A 52 -8.45 0.48 0.97
C SER A 52 -8.34 -0.11 -0.44
N ALA A 53 -7.54 0.50 -1.30
CA ALA A 53 -7.31 0.01 -2.66
C ALA A 53 -6.63 -1.37 -2.65
N LEU A 54 -5.64 -1.59 -1.78
CA LEU A 54 -4.96 -2.89 -1.66
C LEU A 54 -5.88 -3.98 -1.13
N LEU A 55 -6.68 -3.71 -0.08
CA LEU A 55 -7.66 -4.67 0.44
C LEU A 55 -8.71 -5.02 -0.62
N LYS A 56 -9.20 -4.02 -1.37
CA LYS A 56 -10.10 -4.24 -2.50
C LYS A 56 -9.45 -5.13 -3.56
N ALA A 57 -8.22 -4.82 -3.98
CA ALA A 57 -7.50 -5.61 -4.98
C ALA A 57 -7.20 -7.04 -4.52
N ILE A 58 -6.95 -7.26 -3.22
CA ILE A 58 -6.77 -8.59 -2.63
C ILE A 58 -8.07 -9.41 -2.73
N LYS A 59 -9.22 -8.78 -2.43
CA LYS A 59 -10.53 -9.43 -2.52
C LYS A 59 -10.94 -9.69 -3.96
N GLU A 60 -10.82 -8.70 -4.84
CA GLU A 60 -11.23 -8.80 -6.24
C GLU A 60 -10.36 -9.74 -7.08
N ASN A 61 -9.18 -10.13 -6.58
CA ASN A 61 -8.42 -11.26 -7.13
C ASN A 61 -9.05 -12.62 -6.75
N GLU A 62 -10.38 -12.73 -6.83
CA GLU A 62 -11.14 -13.95 -6.52
C GLU A 62 -10.73 -15.11 -7.44
N ALA A 63 -10.86 -16.33 -6.91
CA ALA A 63 -10.47 -17.63 -7.47
C ALA A 63 -10.93 -17.88 -8.92
#